data_AF-A0A7V2X7N7-F1
#
_entry.id   AF-A0A7V2X7N7-F1
#
_cell.length_a   1.000
_cell.length_b   1.000
_cell.length_c   1.000
_cell.angle_alpha   90.00
_cell.angle_beta   90.00
_cell.angle_gamma   90.00
#
_symmetry.space_group_name_H-M   'P 1'
#
loop_
_entity.id
_entity.type
_entity.pdbx_description
1 polymer ?
#
loop_
_entity_poly.entity_id
_entity_poly.type
_entity_poly.pdbx_seq_one_letter_code
_entity_poly.pdbx_strand_id
1 'polypeptide(L)'
;MEERIMKPGRGFNGIWWVSLLVIAGGMAFSQEEQSRTVRIRVSEYMDRMAGGWIGQMAGVGWGGPTEFQWNGKIIPAEAFPAWKPEMINQFEQDDLYVEMTFLRTLEQYGLNVSARQAGIDFANSRYPLWHANKFGRRNLRAGIAPPDSAHPAFNKHADDIDYQIEADFSGLIAPGMPHVAVTLGETFGRLMNYGDGLYGGQFIGAMYSYAFFEKNPETIVEKALAWIPAESQYAECVRDVLAWYREEPENWEAVWKRINDKYHLNPDYRRFSCGQEDGFNIDAKINGAYVVMGLLYGKGDPDRTIEIATRCGQDSDCNPSSAAGVLFTTFGMSG
;
A
#
# COMPACT_ATOMS: atom_id res chain seq x y z
N MET A 1 -21.22 0.94 -75.18
CA MET A 1 -22.67 1.19 -75.15
C MET A 1 -23.03 1.41 -73.69
N GLU A 2 -23.35 2.60 -73.19
CA GLU A 2 -23.65 3.89 -73.81
C GLU A 2 -23.15 4.99 -72.86
N GLU A 3 -22.52 6.00 -73.45
CA GLU A 3 -22.28 7.30 -72.84
C GLU A 3 -23.61 8.05 -72.66
N ARG A 4 -23.74 8.82 -71.59
CA ARG A 4 -24.68 9.95 -71.56
C ARG A 4 -23.94 11.23 -71.19
N ILE A 5 -23.73 12.02 -72.22
CA ILE A 5 -23.16 13.37 -72.23
C ILE A 5 -24.21 14.36 -71.71
N MET A 6 -23.83 15.24 -70.78
CA MET A 6 -24.42 16.58 -70.67
C MET A 6 -23.32 17.66 -70.67
N LYS A 7 -23.67 18.75 -71.34
CA LYS A 7 -22.82 19.76 -71.99
C LYS A 7 -22.12 20.76 -71.03
N PRO A 8 -21.07 21.45 -71.49
CA PRO A 8 -20.35 22.46 -70.71
C PRO A 8 -20.98 23.86 -70.84
N GLY A 9 -21.17 24.53 -69.70
CA GLY A 9 -21.51 25.95 -69.61
C GLY A 9 -20.31 26.74 -69.09
N ARG A 10 -19.89 27.73 -69.90
CA ARG A 10 -18.76 28.65 -69.69
C ARG A 10 -18.95 29.55 -68.47
N GLY A 11 -17.85 29.93 -67.80
CA GLY A 11 -17.85 31.14 -66.97
C GLY A 11 -16.67 31.34 -66.03
N PHE A 12 -15.54 31.80 -66.59
CA PHE A 12 -14.63 32.80 -66.02
C PHE A 12 -13.77 32.51 -64.75
N ASN A 13 -12.46 32.40 -65.03
CA ASN A 13 -11.33 33.13 -64.45
C ASN A 13 -11.18 33.22 -62.92
N GLY A 14 -10.24 32.43 -62.40
CA GLY A 14 -9.60 32.68 -61.11
C GLY A 14 -8.23 32.02 -61.06
N ILE A 15 -7.18 32.84 -60.97
CA ILE A 15 -5.78 32.44 -60.82
C ILE A 15 -5.63 31.71 -59.48
N TRP A 16 -5.24 30.43 -59.49
CA TRP A 16 -4.93 29.70 -58.26
C TRP A 16 -3.50 30.05 -57.82
N TRP A 17 -3.39 30.97 -56.87
CA TRP A 17 -2.19 31.14 -56.05
C TRP A 17 -2.14 30.00 -55.04
N VAL A 18 -1.10 29.16 -55.12
CA VAL A 18 -0.77 28.19 -54.08
C VAL A 18 -0.18 28.96 -52.91
N SER A 19 -0.99 29.18 -51.87
CA SER A 19 -0.52 29.73 -50.60
C SER A 19 0.29 28.67 -49.84
N LEU A 20 1.62 28.78 -49.93
CA LEU A 20 2.55 28.14 -48.99
C LEU A 20 2.40 28.82 -47.62
N LEU A 21 1.65 28.20 -46.73
CA LEU A 21 1.58 28.58 -45.32
C LEU A 21 2.87 28.13 -44.64
N VAL A 22 3.84 29.04 -44.57
CA VAL A 22 4.99 28.93 -43.66
C VAL A 22 4.46 29.19 -42.25
N ILE A 23 4.13 28.12 -41.52
CA ILE A 23 3.92 28.21 -40.07
C ILE A 23 5.31 28.26 -39.44
N ALA A 24 5.80 29.49 -39.23
CA ALA A 24 6.84 29.77 -38.26
C ALA A 24 6.24 29.60 -36.85
N GLY A 25 6.12 28.35 -36.42
CA GLY A 25 5.75 27.98 -35.05
C GLY A 25 7.02 27.58 -34.32
N GLY A 26 7.62 28.51 -33.58
CA GLY A 26 8.64 28.17 -32.60
C GLY A 26 8.05 27.24 -31.55
N MET A 27 8.25 25.93 -31.70
CA MET A 27 8.13 25.00 -30.59
C MET A 27 9.40 25.17 -29.76
N ALA A 28 9.31 26.04 -28.76
CA ALA A 28 10.13 25.91 -27.58
C ALA A 28 9.81 24.51 -27.01
N PHE A 29 10.67 23.54 -27.29
CA PHE A 29 10.72 22.32 -26.50
C PHE A 29 10.94 22.77 -25.06
N SER A 30 9.92 22.60 -24.22
CA SER A 30 10.03 22.89 -22.81
C SER A 30 11.16 22.03 -22.23
N GLN A 31 12.25 22.70 -21.87
CA GLN A 31 13.21 22.19 -20.90
C GLN A 31 12.50 22.09 -19.54
N GLU A 32 11.74 21.02 -19.30
CA GLU A 32 11.20 20.76 -17.97
C GLU A 32 10.87 19.28 -17.75
N GLU A 33 11.82 18.41 -18.09
CA GLU A 33 11.90 17.10 -17.47
C GLU A 33 13.20 17.04 -16.67
N GLN A 34 13.31 17.96 -15.71
CA GLN A 34 14.33 17.86 -14.68
C GLN A 34 13.93 16.67 -13.82
N SER A 35 14.48 15.49 -14.12
CA SER A 35 14.33 14.31 -13.27
C SER A 35 14.61 14.74 -11.84
N ARG A 36 13.60 14.71 -10.97
CA ARG A 36 13.73 15.13 -9.57
C ARG A 36 14.52 14.06 -8.81
N THR A 37 15.83 14.04 -9.03
CA THR A 37 16.74 13.17 -8.29
C THR A 37 16.91 13.73 -6.89
N VAL A 38 16.63 12.93 -5.87
CA VAL A 38 16.96 13.23 -4.48
C VAL A 38 18.27 12.52 -4.10
N ARG A 39 19.00 13.05 -3.11
CA ARG A 39 20.25 12.47 -2.63
C ARG A 39 20.11 12.09 -1.16
N ILE A 40 20.59 10.90 -0.82
CA ILE A 40 20.72 10.41 0.55
C ILE A 40 22.11 9.81 0.72
N ARG A 41 22.75 10.05 1.87
CA ARG A 41 24.03 9.39 2.19
C ARG A 41 23.75 7.92 2.49
N VAL A 42 24.64 7.02 2.07
CA VAL A 42 24.50 5.58 2.33
C VAL A 42 24.32 5.31 3.83
N SER A 43 25.09 5.98 4.69
CA SER A 43 24.95 5.83 6.14
C SER A 43 23.57 6.27 6.67
N GLU A 44 22.99 7.32 6.09
CA GLU A 44 21.66 7.81 6.48
C GLU A 44 20.55 6.90 5.95
N TYR A 45 20.71 6.36 4.74
CA TYR A 45 19.82 5.33 4.22
C TYR A 45 19.82 4.09 5.12
N MET A 46 21.01 3.59 5.49
CA MET A 46 21.14 2.41 6.34
C MET A 46 20.53 2.62 7.74
N ASP A 47 20.73 3.79 8.34
CA ASP A 47 20.15 4.14 9.65
C ASP A 47 18.62 4.21 9.60
N ARG A 48 18.05 4.85 8.57
CA ARG A 48 16.60 4.94 8.37
C ARG A 48 15.96 3.61 8.02
N MET A 49 16.62 2.81 7.17
CA MET A 49 16.18 1.47 6.84
C MET A 49 16.18 0.56 8.08
N ALA A 50 17.24 0.62 8.90
CA ALA A 50 17.28 -0.08 10.18
C ALA A 50 16.17 0.41 11.15
N GLY A 51 15.90 1.72 11.18
CA GLY A 51 14.78 2.29 11.93
C GLY A 51 13.44 1.71 11.49
N GLY A 52 13.18 1.60 10.19
CA GLY A 52 11.97 0.97 9.66
C GLY A 52 11.79 -0.47 10.11
N TRP A 53 12.84 -1.31 10.01
CA TRP A 53 12.80 -2.70 10.51
C TRP A 53 12.55 -2.80 12.02
N ILE A 54 13.19 -1.94 12.82
CA ILE A 54 12.98 -1.91 14.27
C ILE A 54 11.57 -1.42 14.61
N GLY A 55 11.03 -0.47 13.84
CA GLY A 55 9.65 0.00 14.00
C GLY A 55 8.64 -1.11 13.78
N GLN A 56 8.78 -1.88 12.70
CA GLN A 56 7.94 -3.06 12.45
C GLN A 56 7.96 -4.03 13.64
N MET A 57 9.18 -4.42 14.06
CA MET A 57 9.41 -5.29 15.22
C MET A 57 8.79 -4.76 16.53
N ALA A 58 8.86 -3.46 16.76
CA ALA A 58 8.28 -2.83 17.94
C ALA A 58 6.75 -2.83 17.90
N GLY A 59 6.17 -2.50 16.74
CA GLY A 59 4.74 -2.46 16.53
C GLY A 59 4.09 -3.83 16.70
N VAL A 60 4.60 -4.83 15.98
CA VAL A 60 4.08 -6.21 16.08
C VAL A 60 4.28 -6.79 17.47
N GLY A 61 5.41 -6.51 18.12
CA GLY A 61 5.69 -6.97 19.48
C GLY A 61 4.78 -6.39 20.55
N TRP A 62 4.42 -5.11 20.42
CA TRP A 62 3.54 -4.45 21.37
C TRP A 62 2.06 -4.78 21.12
N GLY A 63 1.67 -4.93 19.86
CA GLY A 63 0.30 -5.25 19.44
C GLY A 63 -0.09 -6.73 19.49
N GLY A 64 0.87 -7.64 19.33
CA GLY A 64 0.70 -9.10 19.34
C GLY A 64 -0.16 -9.65 20.48
N PRO A 65 0.07 -9.26 21.75
CA PRO A 65 -0.71 -9.77 22.88
C PRO A 65 -2.23 -9.51 22.82
N THR A 66 -2.71 -8.59 21.98
CA THR A 66 -4.12 -8.22 21.87
C THR A 66 -4.80 -8.66 20.57
N GLU A 67 -4.07 -9.32 19.68
CA GLU A 67 -4.53 -9.75 18.34
C GLU A 67 -5.87 -10.50 18.45
N PHE A 68 -6.88 -10.03 17.70
CA PHE A 68 -8.26 -10.54 17.66
C PHE A 68 -9.01 -10.63 19.00
N GLN A 69 -8.51 -10.05 20.08
CA GLN A 69 -9.21 -10.03 21.38
C GLN A 69 -10.32 -8.95 21.44
N TRP A 70 -10.25 -7.96 20.54
CA TRP A 70 -11.11 -6.77 20.52
C TRP A 70 -11.71 -6.53 19.12
N ASN A 71 -12.45 -7.52 18.62
CA ASN A 71 -13.09 -7.43 17.31
C ASN A 71 -14.25 -6.42 17.32
N GLY A 72 -14.17 -5.42 16.44
CA GLY A 72 -15.15 -4.33 16.31
C GLY A 72 -15.23 -3.43 17.54
N LYS A 73 -14.16 -3.34 18.33
CA LYS A 73 -14.11 -2.58 19.58
C LYS A 73 -12.74 -1.93 19.76
N ILE A 74 -12.75 -0.74 20.36
CA ILE A 74 -11.53 -0.11 20.86
C ILE A 74 -10.99 -0.92 22.03
N ILE A 75 -9.67 -1.14 22.04
CA ILE A 75 -8.97 -1.68 23.21
C ILE A 75 -8.94 -0.60 24.30
N PRO A 76 -9.50 -0.85 25.49
CA PRO A 76 -9.41 0.08 26.61
C PRO A 76 -7.96 0.33 27.02
N ALA A 77 -7.63 1.53 27.49
CA ALA A 77 -6.27 1.89 27.86
C ALA A 77 -5.69 0.97 28.94
N GLU A 78 -6.53 0.51 29.86
CA GLU A 78 -6.20 -0.42 30.94
C GLU A 78 -5.91 -1.85 30.47
N ALA A 79 -6.34 -2.21 29.26
CA ALA A 79 -6.09 -3.52 28.64
C ALA A 79 -4.89 -3.50 27.69
N PHE A 80 -4.36 -2.32 27.34
CA PHE A 80 -3.18 -2.20 26.51
C PHE A 80 -1.93 -2.63 27.30
N PRO A 81 -1.15 -3.61 26.82
CA PRO A 81 -0.01 -4.12 27.56
C PRO A 81 1.06 -3.06 27.78
N ALA A 82 1.74 -3.10 28.93
CA ALA A 82 2.91 -2.25 29.16
C ALA A 82 4.08 -2.73 28.29
N TRP A 83 4.80 -1.80 27.65
CA TRP A 83 6.00 -2.10 26.87
C TRP A 83 7.07 -2.80 27.71
N LYS A 84 7.74 -3.78 27.09
CA LYS A 84 8.92 -4.45 27.64
C LYS A 84 9.96 -4.65 26.53
N PRO A 85 11.26 -4.47 26.79
CA PRO A 85 12.30 -4.62 25.76
C PRO A 85 12.30 -5.97 25.04
N GLU A 86 11.85 -7.04 25.71
CA GLU A 86 11.79 -8.39 25.12
C GLU A 86 10.75 -8.50 24.00
N MET A 87 9.81 -7.54 23.90
CA MET A 87 8.79 -7.51 22.86
C MET A 87 9.37 -7.26 21.47
N ILE A 88 10.59 -6.74 21.33
CA ILE A 88 11.15 -6.39 20.01
C ILE A 88 11.45 -7.60 19.11
N ASN A 89 11.73 -8.78 19.68
CA ASN A 89 12.22 -9.94 18.89
C ASN A 89 11.08 -10.89 18.45
N GLN A 90 10.25 -10.46 17.49
CA GLN A 90 9.07 -11.22 17.02
C GLN A 90 9.27 -12.01 15.71
N PHE A 91 10.38 -12.74 15.56
CA PHE A 91 10.73 -13.43 14.30
C PHE A 91 9.77 -14.56 13.88
N GLU A 92 8.76 -14.91 14.69
CA GLU A 92 7.74 -15.91 14.38
C GLU A 92 6.42 -15.32 13.85
N GLN A 93 6.31 -13.98 13.74
CA GLN A 93 5.14 -13.29 13.18
C GLN A 93 5.22 -13.19 11.65
N ASP A 94 4.11 -13.47 10.96
CA ASP A 94 4.02 -13.40 9.49
C ASP A 94 4.30 -12.02 8.93
N ASP A 95 3.95 -10.97 9.67
CA ASP A 95 4.30 -9.58 9.35
C ASP A 95 5.78 -9.42 9.01
N LEU A 96 6.66 -10.20 9.65
CA LEU A 96 8.10 -10.05 9.50
C LEU A 96 8.74 -11.09 8.59
N TYR A 97 8.24 -12.33 8.55
CA TYR A 97 8.96 -13.39 7.83
C TYR A 97 8.54 -13.55 6.36
N VAL A 98 7.34 -13.10 5.94
CA VAL A 98 6.91 -13.34 4.56
C VAL A 98 7.68 -12.45 3.58
N GLU A 99 7.87 -11.17 3.93
CA GLU A 99 8.64 -10.23 3.11
C GLU A 99 10.10 -10.66 2.90
N MET A 100 10.65 -11.47 3.82
CA MET A 100 11.98 -12.07 3.67
C MET A 100 12.07 -13.01 2.46
N THR A 101 10.98 -13.68 2.07
CA THR A 101 10.92 -14.47 0.83
C THR A 101 11.03 -13.57 -0.41
N PHE A 102 10.41 -12.39 -0.37
CA PHE A 102 10.47 -11.43 -1.49
C PHE A 102 11.86 -10.83 -1.63
N LEU A 103 12.47 -10.42 -0.52
CA LEU A 103 13.85 -9.95 -0.48
C LEU A 103 14.82 -11.03 -0.98
N ARG A 104 14.64 -12.28 -0.55
CA ARG A 104 15.46 -13.41 -1.03
C ARG A 104 15.31 -13.64 -2.54
N THR A 105 14.09 -13.51 -3.06
CA THR A 105 13.82 -13.61 -4.49
C THR A 105 14.56 -12.50 -5.27
N LEU A 106 14.48 -11.26 -4.78
CA LEU A 106 15.18 -10.13 -5.39
C LEU A 106 16.72 -10.28 -5.33
N GLU A 107 17.25 -10.81 -4.24
CA GLU A 107 18.68 -11.11 -4.10
C GLU A 107 19.14 -12.16 -5.13
N GLN A 108 18.34 -13.19 -5.38
CA GLN A 108 18.69 -14.29 -6.28
C GLN A 108 18.55 -13.93 -7.77
N TYR A 109 17.51 -13.18 -8.13
CA TYR A 109 17.12 -12.97 -9.53
C TYR A 109 17.20 -11.51 -9.99
N GLY A 110 17.49 -10.58 -9.07
CA GLY A 110 17.57 -9.14 -9.33
C GLY A 110 16.21 -8.43 -9.29
N LEU A 111 16.25 -7.09 -9.37
CA LEU A 111 15.08 -6.21 -9.24
C LEU A 111 14.02 -6.39 -10.34
N ASN A 112 14.37 -7.02 -11.46
CA ASN A 112 13.48 -7.26 -12.60
C ASN A 112 12.90 -8.69 -12.61
N VAL A 113 12.91 -9.38 -11.47
CA VAL A 113 12.37 -10.74 -11.35
C VAL A 113 10.90 -10.78 -11.78
N SER A 114 10.53 -11.78 -12.57
CA SER A 114 9.15 -11.93 -13.03
C SER A 114 8.22 -12.42 -11.91
N ALA A 115 6.95 -12.02 -11.93
CA ALA A 115 5.92 -12.54 -11.04
C ALA A 115 5.83 -14.08 -11.07
N ARG A 116 6.11 -14.71 -12.22
CA ARG A 116 6.17 -16.18 -12.33
C ARG A 116 7.28 -16.78 -11.47
N GLN A 117 8.46 -16.18 -11.48
CA GLN A 117 9.59 -16.66 -10.68
C GLN A 117 9.33 -16.41 -9.19
N ALA A 118 8.88 -15.20 -8.81
CA ALA A 118 8.48 -14.88 -7.44
C ALA A 118 7.39 -15.85 -6.93
N GLY A 119 6.41 -16.18 -7.77
CA GLY A 119 5.38 -17.16 -7.47
C GLY A 119 5.90 -18.57 -7.23
N ILE A 120 6.99 -18.99 -7.89
CA ILE A 120 7.63 -20.30 -7.64
C ILE A 120 8.29 -20.29 -6.26
N ASP A 121 9.01 -19.23 -5.90
CA ASP A 121 9.70 -19.14 -4.62
C ASP A 121 8.69 -19.07 -3.46
N PHE A 122 7.64 -18.25 -3.60
CA PHE A 122 6.54 -18.18 -2.64
C PHE A 122 5.75 -19.50 -2.55
N ALA A 123 5.53 -20.19 -3.67
CA ALA A 123 4.94 -21.53 -3.66
C ALA A 123 5.78 -22.55 -2.90
N ASN A 124 7.11 -22.42 -2.90
CA ASN A 124 8.03 -23.33 -2.22
C ASN A 124 8.31 -22.99 -0.76
N SER A 125 7.80 -21.85 -0.25
CA SER A 125 7.91 -21.49 1.16
C SER A 125 7.28 -22.55 2.08
N ARG A 126 7.84 -22.70 3.30
CA ARG A 126 7.47 -23.78 4.24
C ARG A 126 6.90 -23.29 5.56
N TYR A 127 6.93 -22.00 5.83
CA TYR A 127 6.31 -21.38 7.00
C TYR A 127 4.78 -21.41 6.90
N PRO A 128 4.06 -21.32 8.04
CA PRO A 128 2.61 -21.19 8.06
C PRO A 128 2.16 -19.92 7.33
N LEU A 129 0.95 -19.92 6.79
CA LEU A 129 0.35 -18.76 6.13
C LEU A 129 -1.15 -18.78 6.39
N TRP A 130 -1.74 -17.61 6.46
CA TRP A 130 -3.18 -17.41 6.68
C TRP A 130 -3.81 -16.73 5.47
N HIS A 131 -5.14 -16.66 5.44
CA HIS A 131 -5.92 -15.81 4.52
C HIS A 131 -5.40 -15.74 3.07
N ALA A 132 -5.26 -14.54 2.49
CA ALA A 132 -4.92 -14.40 1.08
C ALA A 132 -3.62 -15.13 0.75
N ASN A 133 -2.62 -15.06 1.62
CA ASN A 133 -1.34 -15.77 1.49
C ASN A 133 -1.50 -17.27 1.34
N LYS A 134 -2.30 -17.87 2.22
CA LYS A 134 -2.58 -19.31 2.24
C LYS A 134 -3.27 -19.75 0.96
N PHE A 135 -4.27 -18.99 0.51
CA PHE A 135 -5.03 -19.32 -0.70
C PHE A 135 -4.24 -19.03 -1.98
N GLY A 136 -3.52 -17.92 -2.05
CA GLY A 136 -2.59 -17.59 -3.13
C GLY A 136 -1.52 -18.67 -3.29
N ARG A 137 -0.85 -19.07 -2.20
CA ARG A 137 0.14 -20.16 -2.22
C ARG A 137 -0.47 -21.50 -2.67
N ARG A 138 -1.70 -21.81 -2.24
CA ARG A 138 -2.42 -23.02 -2.69
C ARG A 138 -2.73 -22.96 -4.19
N ASN A 139 -3.18 -21.83 -4.69
CA ASN A 139 -3.46 -21.61 -6.11
C ASN A 139 -2.19 -21.78 -6.96
N LEU A 140 -1.07 -21.19 -6.54
CA LEU A 140 0.23 -21.36 -7.19
C LEU A 140 0.67 -22.83 -7.21
N ARG A 141 0.54 -23.54 -6.08
CA ARG A 141 0.84 -24.99 -6.00
C ARG A 141 -0.09 -25.86 -6.84
N ALA A 142 -1.31 -25.39 -7.11
CA ALA A 142 -2.26 -26.04 -8.00
C ALA A 142 -2.04 -25.69 -9.49
N GLY A 143 -1.04 -24.85 -9.81
CA GLY A 143 -0.71 -24.46 -11.17
C GLY A 143 -1.45 -23.23 -11.70
N ILE A 144 -2.20 -22.52 -10.85
CA ILE A 144 -2.80 -21.23 -11.20
C ILE A 144 -1.71 -20.16 -11.02
N ALA A 145 -1.18 -19.64 -12.12
CA ALA A 145 -0.11 -18.64 -12.11
C ALA A 145 -0.63 -17.23 -11.77
N PRO A 146 0.25 -16.30 -11.34
CA PRO A 146 -0.12 -14.89 -11.25
C PRO A 146 -0.49 -14.32 -12.63
N PRO A 147 -1.42 -13.36 -12.72
CA PRO A 147 -2.14 -12.73 -11.61
C PRO A 147 -3.36 -13.53 -11.09
N ASP A 148 -3.72 -14.61 -11.76
CA ASP A 148 -4.94 -15.38 -11.46
C ASP A 148 -4.89 -16.06 -10.08
N SER A 149 -3.68 -16.35 -9.55
CA SER A 149 -3.52 -16.93 -8.21
C SER A 149 -4.15 -16.08 -7.11
N ALA A 150 -4.22 -14.76 -7.31
CA ALA A 150 -4.81 -13.79 -6.39
C ALA A 150 -6.20 -13.29 -6.82
N HIS A 151 -6.60 -13.51 -8.08
CA HIS A 151 -7.82 -12.93 -8.62
C HIS A 151 -9.07 -13.38 -7.84
N PRO A 152 -10.08 -12.53 -7.61
CA PRO A 152 -11.27 -12.87 -6.79
C PRO A 152 -12.08 -14.08 -7.27
N ALA A 153 -11.91 -14.48 -8.53
CA ALA A 153 -12.49 -15.71 -9.08
C ALA A 153 -11.87 -17.00 -8.50
N PHE A 154 -10.61 -16.93 -8.05
CA PHE A 154 -9.83 -18.06 -7.53
C PHE A 154 -9.40 -17.87 -6.07
N ASN A 155 -9.37 -16.63 -5.58
CA ASN A 155 -9.09 -16.32 -4.18
C ASN A 155 -10.23 -15.47 -3.58
N LYS A 156 -11.03 -16.06 -2.69
CA LYS A 156 -12.12 -15.33 -2.00
C LYS A 156 -11.66 -14.37 -0.92
N HIS A 157 -10.35 -14.37 -0.63
CA HIS A 157 -9.66 -13.55 0.37
C HIS A 157 -8.83 -12.45 -0.30
N ALA A 158 -9.09 -12.12 -1.56
CA ALA A 158 -8.27 -11.22 -2.35
C ALA A 158 -8.11 -9.80 -1.76
N ASP A 159 -9.08 -9.34 -0.95
CA ASP A 159 -9.08 -8.05 -0.26
C ASP A 159 -8.68 -8.14 1.23
N ASP A 160 -8.27 -9.31 1.73
CA ASP A 160 -7.67 -9.45 3.07
C ASP A 160 -6.28 -8.74 3.11
N ILE A 161 -5.80 -8.41 4.31
CA ILE A 161 -4.63 -7.56 4.56
C ILE A 161 -3.26 -8.13 4.13
N ASP A 162 -3.18 -9.39 3.73
CA ASP A 162 -1.92 -10.15 3.66
C ASP A 162 -0.75 -9.44 2.94
N TYR A 163 -0.91 -8.84 1.76
CA TYR A 163 0.20 -8.12 1.13
C TYR A 163 0.53 -6.80 1.84
N GLN A 164 -0.46 -6.17 2.49
CA GLN A 164 -0.26 -4.91 3.20
C GLN A 164 0.71 -5.06 4.38
N ILE A 165 0.67 -6.17 5.11
CA ILE A 165 1.59 -6.44 6.24
C ILE A 165 2.99 -6.85 5.79
N GLU A 166 3.17 -7.08 4.48
CA GLU A 166 4.40 -7.58 3.88
C GLU A 166 5.01 -6.58 2.90
N ALA A 167 4.44 -5.38 2.77
CA ALA A 167 4.84 -4.42 1.76
C ALA A 167 5.95 -3.47 2.21
N ASP A 168 6.30 -3.50 3.50
CA ASP A 168 7.27 -2.65 4.17
C ASP A 168 8.63 -2.70 3.46
N PHE A 169 9.13 -3.89 3.11
CA PHE A 169 10.38 -4.06 2.33
C PHE A 169 10.39 -3.21 1.06
N SER A 170 9.25 -3.10 0.37
CA SER A 170 9.19 -2.54 -0.98
C SER A 170 9.55 -1.05 -0.98
N GLY A 171 9.17 -0.33 0.07
CA GLY A 171 9.57 1.06 0.28
C GLY A 171 10.94 1.18 0.93
N LEU A 172 11.31 0.27 1.85
CA LEU A 172 12.63 0.25 2.48
C LEU A 172 13.79 0.05 1.47
N ILE A 173 13.54 -0.65 0.37
CA ILE A 173 14.53 -0.80 -0.72
C ILE A 173 14.36 0.23 -1.84
N ALA A 174 13.38 1.12 -1.75
CA ALA A 174 13.04 2.12 -2.77
C ALA A 174 12.95 3.56 -2.21
N PRO A 175 13.98 4.08 -1.51
CA PRO A 175 13.92 5.39 -0.87
C PRO A 175 13.68 6.51 -1.91
N GLY A 176 12.59 7.25 -1.77
CA GLY A 176 12.20 8.32 -2.70
C GLY A 176 11.73 7.83 -4.08
N MET A 177 11.49 6.52 -4.23
CA MET A 177 11.07 5.89 -5.48
C MET A 177 9.74 5.11 -5.29
N PRO A 178 8.63 5.79 -4.98
CA PRO A 178 7.35 5.12 -4.69
C PRO A 178 6.84 4.30 -5.88
N HIS A 179 7.12 4.70 -7.11
CA HIS A 179 6.83 3.90 -8.32
C HIS A 179 7.46 2.51 -8.30
N VAL A 180 8.68 2.36 -7.73
CA VAL A 180 9.35 1.05 -7.60
C VAL A 180 8.62 0.21 -6.56
N ALA A 181 8.29 0.77 -5.39
CA ALA A 181 7.53 0.09 -4.35
C ALA A 181 6.18 -0.44 -4.88
N VAL A 182 5.44 0.40 -5.60
CA VAL A 182 4.15 0.05 -6.22
C VAL A 182 4.30 -1.06 -7.28
N THR A 183 5.37 -0.99 -8.09
CA THR A 183 5.68 -2.01 -9.11
C THR A 183 6.05 -3.36 -8.48
N LEU A 184 6.73 -3.36 -7.33
CA LEU A 184 7.00 -4.59 -6.58
C LEU A 184 5.70 -5.23 -6.09
N GLY A 185 4.66 -4.44 -5.80
CA GLY A 185 3.31 -4.96 -5.52
C GLY A 185 2.72 -5.78 -6.67
N GLU A 186 2.91 -5.36 -7.91
CA GLU A 186 2.48 -6.15 -9.08
C GLU A 186 3.26 -7.46 -9.24
N THR A 187 4.44 -7.58 -8.61
CA THR A 187 5.28 -8.78 -8.66
C THR A 187 5.01 -9.73 -7.49
N PHE A 188 4.94 -9.18 -6.27
CA PHE A 188 4.85 -9.94 -5.03
C PHE A 188 3.45 -9.92 -4.42
N GLY A 189 2.80 -8.76 -4.33
CA GLY A 189 1.43 -8.67 -3.83
C GLY A 189 0.41 -9.36 -4.73
N ARG A 190 0.63 -9.35 -6.04
CA ARG A 190 -0.22 -10.04 -7.03
C ARG A 190 -0.15 -11.57 -6.93
N LEU A 191 0.69 -12.12 -6.06
CA LEU A 191 0.73 -13.56 -5.79
C LEU A 191 -0.48 -14.01 -4.97
N MET A 192 -0.96 -13.17 -4.05
CA MET A 192 -2.00 -13.47 -3.07
C MET A 192 -3.17 -12.48 -3.06
N ASN A 193 -2.93 -11.19 -3.29
CA ASN A 193 -3.94 -10.14 -3.22
C ASN A 193 -4.28 -9.51 -4.59
N TYR A 194 -5.50 -8.99 -4.69
CA TYR A 194 -6.01 -8.35 -5.89
C TYR A 194 -6.99 -7.25 -5.50
N GLY A 195 -7.07 -6.14 -6.25
CA GLY A 195 -7.98 -5.06 -5.91
C GLY A 195 -7.49 -4.29 -4.68
N ASP A 196 -8.39 -4.02 -3.74
CA ASP A 196 -8.08 -3.20 -2.56
C ASP A 196 -7.07 -3.88 -1.63
N GLY A 197 -7.05 -5.21 -1.58
CA GLY A 197 -6.01 -5.96 -0.85
C GLY A 197 -4.60 -5.72 -1.40
N LEU A 198 -4.46 -5.55 -2.72
CA LEU A 198 -3.17 -5.19 -3.32
C LEU A 198 -2.84 -3.70 -3.09
N TYR A 199 -3.85 -2.84 -3.26
CA TYR A 199 -3.66 -1.39 -3.13
C TYR A 199 -3.22 -1.02 -1.71
N GLY A 200 -3.65 -1.76 -0.68
CA GLY A 200 -3.13 -1.60 0.68
C GLY A 200 -1.61 -1.71 0.76
N GLY A 201 -1.03 -2.80 0.25
CA GLY A 201 0.42 -2.95 0.25
C GLY A 201 1.15 -1.94 -0.64
N GLN A 202 0.62 -1.61 -1.81
CA GLN A 202 1.20 -0.55 -2.66
C GLN A 202 1.22 0.80 -1.94
N PHE A 203 0.17 1.11 -1.17
CA PHE A 203 0.08 2.29 -0.34
C PHE A 203 1.12 2.29 0.81
N ILE A 204 1.25 1.19 1.56
CA ILE A 204 2.29 1.05 2.60
C ILE A 204 3.69 1.24 2.01
N GLY A 205 4.02 0.53 0.93
CA GLY A 205 5.31 0.64 0.26
C GLY A 205 5.62 2.08 -0.21
N ALA A 206 4.62 2.79 -0.74
CA ALA A 206 4.76 4.19 -1.11
C ALA A 206 5.01 5.10 0.11
N MET A 207 4.34 4.86 1.25
CA MET A 207 4.57 5.61 2.50
C MET A 207 6.02 5.47 2.97
N TYR A 208 6.55 4.26 3.05
CA TYR A 208 7.95 4.02 3.40
C TYR A 208 8.93 4.75 2.49
N SER A 209 8.70 4.69 1.17
CA SER A 209 9.54 5.40 0.20
C SER A 209 9.57 6.91 0.47
N TYR A 210 8.43 7.52 0.83
CA TYR A 210 8.37 8.94 1.19
C TYR A 210 8.98 9.26 2.56
N ALA A 211 8.89 8.35 3.53
CA ALA A 211 9.39 8.54 4.89
C ALA A 211 10.92 8.83 4.96
N PHE A 212 11.70 8.42 3.95
CA PHE A 212 13.12 8.79 3.87
C PHE A 212 13.38 10.30 3.68
N PHE A 213 12.38 11.06 3.22
CA PHE A 213 12.54 12.48 2.87
C PHE A 213 11.42 13.38 3.41
N GLU A 214 10.39 12.81 4.02
CA GLU A 214 9.27 13.50 4.63
C GLU A 214 9.14 13.08 6.10
N LYS A 215 8.85 14.04 6.98
CA LYS A 215 8.66 13.78 8.42
C LYS A 215 7.23 13.97 8.87
N ASN A 216 6.43 14.75 8.14
CA ASN A 216 5.04 14.99 8.48
C ASN A 216 4.18 13.76 8.10
N PRO A 217 3.55 13.06 9.06
CA PRO A 217 2.80 11.84 8.76
C PRO A 217 1.61 12.06 7.81
N GLU A 218 0.89 13.17 7.95
CA GLU A 218 -0.23 13.53 7.06
C GLU A 218 0.27 13.68 5.62
N THR A 219 1.39 14.36 5.42
CA THR A 219 1.99 14.54 4.09
C THR A 219 2.48 13.23 3.49
N ILE A 220 3.00 12.30 4.31
CA ILE A 220 3.39 10.95 3.86
C ILE A 220 2.16 10.20 3.33
N VAL A 221 1.08 10.18 4.13
CA VAL A 221 -0.19 9.53 3.78
C VAL A 221 -0.76 10.11 2.47
N GLU A 222 -0.85 11.44 2.36
CA GLU A 222 -1.38 12.11 1.15
C GLU A 222 -0.56 11.79 -0.11
N LYS A 223 0.77 11.82 0.00
CA LYS A 223 1.66 11.53 -1.13
C LYS A 223 1.57 10.06 -1.54
N ALA A 224 1.50 9.13 -0.59
CA ALA A 224 1.35 7.69 -0.87
C ALA A 224 0.02 7.35 -1.52
N LEU A 225 -1.06 8.01 -1.10
CA LEU A 225 -2.41 7.84 -1.65
C LEU A 225 -2.49 8.13 -3.15
N ALA A 226 -1.64 9.02 -3.67
CA ALA A 226 -1.58 9.35 -5.10
C ALA A 226 -1.03 8.21 -5.98
N TRP A 227 -0.52 7.12 -5.39
CA TRP A 227 0.08 5.98 -6.09
C TRP A 227 -0.85 4.79 -6.27
N ILE A 228 -2.08 4.86 -5.76
CA ILE A 228 -3.11 3.83 -5.93
C ILE A 228 -4.31 4.39 -6.71
N PRO A 229 -5.15 3.54 -7.33
CA PRO A 229 -6.30 4.02 -8.10
C PRO A 229 -7.25 4.87 -7.26
N ALA A 230 -7.51 6.10 -7.71
CA ALA A 230 -8.27 7.08 -6.93
C ALA A 230 -9.71 6.62 -6.65
N GLU A 231 -10.29 5.81 -7.54
CA GLU A 231 -11.66 5.30 -7.47
C GLU A 231 -11.80 4.04 -6.61
N SER A 232 -10.72 3.50 -6.06
CA SER A 232 -10.78 2.30 -5.22
C SER A 232 -11.40 2.59 -3.85
N GLN A 233 -12.04 1.60 -3.23
CA GLN A 233 -12.62 1.79 -1.89
C GLN A 233 -11.52 1.90 -0.82
N TYR A 234 -10.34 1.35 -1.07
CA TYR A 234 -9.16 1.60 -0.22
C TYR A 234 -8.76 3.07 -0.27
N ALA A 235 -8.63 3.67 -1.46
CA ALA A 235 -8.31 5.09 -1.59
C ALA A 235 -9.41 5.98 -0.99
N GLU A 236 -10.69 5.60 -1.13
CA GLU A 236 -11.81 6.24 -0.46
C GLU A 236 -11.65 6.20 1.08
N CYS A 237 -11.31 5.04 1.64
CA CYS A 237 -11.11 4.86 3.07
C CYS A 237 -10.04 5.80 3.62
N VAL A 238 -8.87 5.84 3.00
CA VAL A 238 -7.78 6.73 3.44
C VAL A 238 -8.18 8.21 3.34
N ARG A 239 -8.90 8.62 2.28
CA ARG A 239 -9.41 10.00 2.16
C ARG A 239 -10.39 10.36 3.25
N ASP A 240 -11.29 9.45 3.59
CA ASP A 240 -12.25 9.66 4.68
C ASP A 240 -11.54 9.81 6.01
N VAL A 241 -10.54 8.97 6.31
CA VAL A 241 -9.75 9.09 7.55
C VAL A 241 -9.04 10.44 7.61
N LEU A 242 -8.41 10.88 6.52
CA LEU A 242 -7.78 12.22 6.44
C LEU A 242 -8.79 13.35 6.68
N ALA A 243 -9.98 13.26 6.07
CA ALA A 243 -11.02 14.27 6.23
C ALA A 243 -11.56 14.29 7.67
N TRP A 244 -11.88 13.12 8.24
CA TRP A 244 -12.38 13.00 9.60
C TRP A 244 -11.34 13.37 10.65
N TYR A 245 -10.06 13.08 10.42
CA TYR A 245 -8.96 13.57 11.25
C TYR A 245 -8.95 15.10 11.35
N ARG A 246 -9.14 15.79 10.21
CA ARG A 246 -9.18 17.27 10.18
C ARG A 246 -10.41 17.85 10.87
N GLU A 247 -11.52 17.11 10.87
CA GLU A 247 -12.72 17.48 11.61
C GLU A 247 -12.58 17.22 13.13
N GLU A 248 -11.89 16.14 13.51
CA GLU A 248 -11.77 15.65 14.88
C GLU A 248 -10.29 15.46 15.31
N PRO A 249 -9.45 16.53 15.29
CA PRO A 249 -7.99 16.41 15.39
C PRO A 249 -7.47 15.87 16.74
N GLU A 250 -8.31 15.88 17.77
CA GLU A 250 -7.98 15.39 19.13
C GLU A 250 -8.86 14.21 19.57
N ASN A 251 -9.80 13.76 18.74
CA ASN A 251 -10.80 12.75 19.11
C ASN A 251 -10.75 11.56 18.15
N TRP A 252 -9.69 10.76 18.29
CA TRP A 252 -9.47 9.59 17.47
C TRP A 252 -10.57 8.53 17.65
N GLU A 253 -11.19 8.43 18.85
CA GLU A 253 -12.30 7.50 19.08
C GLU A 253 -13.55 7.83 18.22
N ALA A 254 -13.82 9.12 17.97
CA ALA A 254 -14.90 9.53 17.09
C ALA A 254 -14.64 9.12 15.63
N VAL A 255 -13.41 9.24 15.16
CA VAL A 255 -13.03 8.81 13.80
C VAL A 255 -13.03 7.30 13.69
N TRP A 256 -12.51 6.59 14.70
CA TRP A 256 -12.59 5.13 14.78
C TRP A 256 -14.05 4.64 14.65
N LYS A 257 -15.00 5.30 15.33
CA LYS A 257 -16.42 4.94 15.21
C LYS A 257 -16.94 5.10 13.78
N ARG A 258 -16.56 6.17 13.08
CA ARG A 258 -16.94 6.39 11.68
C ARG A 258 -16.33 5.33 10.75
N ILE A 259 -15.06 4.96 10.97
CA ILE A 259 -14.41 3.85 10.25
C ILE A 259 -15.17 2.55 10.48
N ASN A 260 -15.48 2.23 11.74
CA ASN A 260 -16.21 1.03 12.09
C ASN A 260 -17.60 0.99 11.43
N ASP A 261 -18.36 2.09 11.48
CA ASP A 261 -19.70 2.16 10.90
C ASP A 261 -19.67 2.03 9.36
N LYS A 262 -18.72 2.69 8.68
CA LYS A 262 -18.67 2.71 7.20
C LYS A 262 -17.96 1.51 6.59
N TYR A 263 -16.86 1.03 7.18
CA TYR A 263 -15.97 0.04 6.55
C TYR A 263 -16.01 -1.33 7.23
N HIS A 264 -16.33 -1.41 8.52
CA HIS A 264 -16.42 -2.69 9.25
C HIS A 264 -17.85 -3.26 9.29
N LEU A 265 -18.85 -2.43 9.56
CA LEU A 265 -20.25 -2.88 9.68
C LEU A 265 -21.01 -2.91 8.35
N ASN A 266 -20.46 -2.30 7.29
CA ASN A 266 -21.08 -2.27 5.98
C ASN A 266 -20.55 -3.39 5.07
N PRO A 267 -21.39 -4.37 4.68
CA PRO A 267 -20.98 -5.46 3.78
C PRO A 267 -20.49 -5.01 2.40
N ASP A 268 -20.92 -3.83 1.92
CA ASP A 268 -20.49 -3.29 0.62
C ASP A 268 -19.00 -2.94 0.58
N TYR A 269 -18.38 -2.77 1.75
CA TYR A 269 -16.94 -2.51 1.93
C TYR A 269 -16.16 -3.73 2.43
N ARG A 270 -16.79 -4.92 2.47
CA ARG A 270 -16.16 -6.16 2.97
C ARG A 270 -16.16 -7.28 1.95
N ARG A 271 -16.12 -6.90 0.67
CA ARG A 271 -16.13 -7.82 -0.46
C ARG A 271 -14.78 -8.52 -0.52
N PHE A 272 -14.80 -9.80 -0.91
CA PHE A 272 -13.58 -10.61 -1.10
C PHE A 272 -12.65 -10.64 0.13
N SER A 273 -13.23 -10.43 1.30
CA SER A 273 -12.58 -10.55 2.60
C SER A 273 -13.40 -11.52 3.48
N CYS A 274 -12.75 -12.09 4.48
CA CYS A 274 -13.36 -13.06 5.39
C CYS A 274 -14.13 -12.41 6.57
N GLY A 275 -14.82 -13.26 7.37
CA GLY A 275 -15.38 -12.83 8.66
C GLY A 275 -16.74 -12.12 8.66
N GLN A 276 -17.60 -12.32 7.67
CA GLN A 276 -18.81 -11.49 7.54
C GLN A 276 -19.87 -11.65 8.67
N GLU A 277 -19.75 -12.64 9.57
CA GLU A 277 -20.85 -13.01 10.49
C GLU A 277 -20.55 -12.86 12.00
N ASP A 278 -19.30 -12.67 12.44
CA ASP A 278 -18.89 -12.73 13.86
C ASP A 278 -18.10 -11.51 14.37
N GLY A 279 -18.06 -10.43 13.59
CA GLY A 279 -17.32 -9.21 13.93
C GLY A 279 -15.81 -9.29 13.70
N PHE A 280 -15.28 -10.47 13.34
CA PHE A 280 -13.92 -10.63 12.83
C PHE A 280 -13.80 -9.91 11.49
N ASN A 281 -12.73 -9.15 11.28
CA ASN A 281 -12.48 -8.50 10.01
C ASN A 281 -10.97 -8.23 9.84
N ILE A 282 -10.42 -8.66 8.71
CA ILE A 282 -9.04 -8.40 8.30
C ILE A 282 -8.96 -7.76 6.91
N ASP A 283 -10.05 -7.15 6.45
CA ASP A 283 -10.08 -6.42 5.18
C ASP A 283 -9.00 -5.33 5.18
N ALA A 284 -8.25 -5.24 4.08
CA ALA A 284 -7.14 -4.31 3.95
C ALA A 284 -7.53 -2.86 4.24
N LYS A 285 -8.78 -2.45 3.92
CA LYS A 285 -9.25 -1.07 4.09
C LYS A 285 -9.30 -0.64 5.55
N ILE A 286 -9.91 -1.45 6.43
CA ILE A 286 -10.02 -1.08 7.85
C ILE A 286 -8.65 -1.10 8.54
N ASN A 287 -7.79 -2.04 8.16
CA ASN A 287 -6.45 -2.15 8.71
C ASN A 287 -5.56 -1.00 8.22
N GLY A 288 -5.65 -0.67 6.92
CA GLY A 288 -5.00 0.51 6.35
C GLY A 288 -5.46 1.81 7.02
N ALA A 289 -6.76 1.91 7.35
CA ALA A 289 -7.28 3.02 8.14
C ALA A 289 -6.65 3.09 9.53
N TYR A 290 -6.45 1.96 10.21
CA TYR A 290 -5.84 1.91 11.54
C TYR A 290 -4.34 2.28 11.53
N VAL A 291 -3.60 1.90 10.48
CA VAL A 291 -2.24 2.41 10.23
C VAL A 291 -2.25 3.94 10.13
N VAL A 292 -3.15 4.50 9.33
CA VAL A 292 -3.29 5.94 9.15
C VAL A 292 -3.70 6.63 10.45
N MET A 293 -4.60 6.04 11.23
CA MET A 293 -4.99 6.55 12.56
C MET A 293 -3.78 6.69 13.49
N GLY A 294 -2.94 5.66 13.57
CA GLY A 294 -1.71 5.69 14.37
C GLY A 294 -0.73 6.78 13.92
N LEU A 295 -0.55 6.95 12.61
CA LEU A 295 0.32 7.99 12.05
C LEU A 295 -0.20 9.41 12.34
N LEU A 296 -1.48 9.67 12.12
CA LEU A 296 -2.07 11.01 12.24
C LEU A 296 -2.24 11.45 13.70
N TYR A 297 -2.77 10.57 14.55
CA TYR A 297 -3.02 10.89 15.95
C TYR A 297 -1.83 10.62 16.89
N GLY A 298 -0.85 9.84 16.43
CA GLY A 298 0.44 9.72 17.11
C GLY A 298 1.29 10.99 16.98
N LYS A 299 1.03 11.82 15.96
CA LYS A 299 1.68 13.15 15.78
C LYS A 299 3.21 13.09 15.81
N GLY A 300 3.77 11.96 15.36
CA GLY A 300 5.22 11.69 15.34
C GLY A 300 5.81 11.12 16.62
N ASP A 301 4.99 10.90 17.66
CA ASP A 301 5.40 10.20 18.89
C ASP A 301 5.35 8.67 18.69
N PRO A 302 6.49 7.95 18.85
CA PRO A 302 6.57 6.51 18.62
C PRO A 302 5.55 5.69 19.43
N ASP A 303 5.49 5.95 20.74
CA ASP A 303 4.64 5.19 21.65
C ASP A 303 3.17 5.43 21.34
N ARG A 304 2.79 6.70 21.11
CA ARG A 304 1.42 7.07 20.77
C ARG A 304 0.98 6.53 19.41
N THR A 305 1.87 6.50 18.42
CA THR A 305 1.58 5.91 17.11
C THR A 305 1.28 4.42 17.22
N ILE A 306 2.12 3.67 17.96
CA ILE A 306 1.90 2.23 18.20
C ILE A 306 0.62 2.02 19.02
N GLU A 307 0.45 2.78 20.10
CA GLU A 307 -0.71 2.66 20.99
C GLU A 307 -2.03 2.85 20.22
N ILE A 308 -2.16 3.93 19.44
CA ILE A 308 -3.42 4.21 18.73
C ILE A 308 -3.70 3.15 17.65
N ALA A 309 -2.70 2.79 16.85
CA ALA A 309 -2.88 1.76 15.82
C ALA A 309 -3.31 0.42 16.44
N THR A 310 -2.67 0.01 17.55
CA THR A 310 -3.04 -1.21 18.29
C THR A 310 -4.46 -1.11 18.85
N ARG A 311 -4.78 0.02 19.52
CA ARG A 311 -6.05 0.19 20.22
C ARG A 311 -7.26 0.30 19.30
N CYS A 312 -7.06 0.43 17.99
CA CYS A 312 -8.14 0.28 17.01
C CYS A 312 -8.74 -1.14 16.96
N GLY A 313 -8.06 -2.15 17.55
CA GLY A 313 -8.57 -3.51 17.69
C GLY A 313 -8.45 -4.33 16.40
N GLN A 314 -9.26 -5.39 16.27
CA GLN A 314 -9.16 -6.38 15.18
C GLN A 314 -7.77 -7.05 15.14
N ASP A 315 -7.08 -6.90 14.01
CA ASP A 315 -5.75 -7.42 13.70
C ASP A 315 -4.69 -6.49 14.31
N SER A 316 -4.54 -6.56 15.64
CA SER A 316 -3.94 -5.46 16.41
C SER A 316 -2.42 -5.43 16.45
N ASP A 317 -1.74 -6.37 15.79
CA ASP A 317 -0.29 -6.51 15.75
C ASP A 317 0.31 -5.98 14.43
N CYS A 318 -0.37 -6.21 13.31
CA CYS A 318 0.08 -5.77 12.00
C CYS A 318 -0.03 -4.26 11.77
N ASN A 319 -1.15 -3.66 12.18
CA ASN A 319 -1.39 -2.23 12.04
C ASN A 319 -0.34 -1.36 12.75
N PRO A 320 0.01 -1.60 14.03
CA PRO A 320 1.10 -0.87 14.66
C PRO A 320 2.46 -1.19 14.04
N SER A 321 2.67 -2.39 13.47
CA SER A 321 3.92 -2.75 12.76
C SER A 321 4.18 -1.78 11.60
N SER A 322 3.27 -1.68 10.64
CA SER A 322 3.45 -0.78 9.49
C SER A 322 3.44 0.70 9.89
N ALA A 323 2.61 1.11 10.85
CA ALA A 323 2.58 2.49 11.32
C ALA A 323 3.91 2.91 11.97
N ALA A 324 4.45 2.06 12.85
CA ALA A 324 5.72 2.29 13.50
C ALA A 324 6.87 2.24 12.50
N GLY A 325 6.93 1.26 11.60
CA GLY A 325 8.04 1.20 10.66
C GLY A 325 8.05 2.36 9.66
N VAL A 326 6.89 2.85 9.19
CA VAL A 326 6.82 4.10 8.40
C VAL A 326 7.36 5.27 9.23
N LEU A 327 6.86 5.46 10.46
CA LEU A 327 7.27 6.56 11.33
C LEU A 327 8.77 6.50 11.66
N PHE A 328 9.30 5.34 12.03
CA PHE A 328 10.69 5.16 12.44
C PHE A 328 11.65 5.35 11.27
N THR A 329 11.21 5.08 10.03
CA THR A 329 11.99 5.43 8.82
C THR A 329 12.24 6.95 8.70
N THR A 330 11.38 7.80 9.29
CA THR A 330 11.52 9.27 9.22
C THR A 330 12.66 9.82 10.07
N PHE A 331 13.07 9.09 11.11
CA PHE A 331 14.13 9.51 12.05
C PHE A 331 15.29 8.52 12.20
N GLY A 332 15.11 7.27 11.79
CA GLY A 332 16.13 6.21 11.79
C GLY A 332 16.40 5.60 13.16
N MET A 333 17.20 4.53 13.16
CA MET A 333 17.52 3.78 14.39
C MET A 333 18.23 4.65 15.44
N SER A 334 18.98 5.67 15.01
CA SER A 334 19.73 6.56 15.90
C SER A 334 18.90 7.68 16.55
N GLY A 335 17.68 7.94 16.06
CA GLY A 335 16.77 8.99 16.54
C GLY A 335 15.88 8.53 17.68
#